data_AF-A0A821JUQ0-F1
#
_entry.id   AF-A0A821JUQ0-F1
#
_cell.length_a   1.000
_cell.length_b   1.000
_cell.length_c   1.000
_cell.angle_alpha   90.00
_cell.angle_beta   90.00
_cell.angle_gamma   90.00
#
_symmetry.space_group_name_H-M   'P 1'
#
loop_
_entity.id
_entity.type
_entity.pdbx_description
1 polymer ?
#
loop_
_entity_poly.entity_id
_entity_poly.type
_entity_poly.pdbx_seq_one_letter_code
_entity_poly.pdbx_strand_id
1 'polypeptide(L)'
;MTYTLFLKATLFPLHILQLYKGGIDVSEVDISERLTSQLKAIRINAISVIYNCMIQNKGILTDARLNHIQRYTKEDDKTFNNFIIEILTSVENIKTVNYTELFHDCVKKLEGENIIHAIKYIHEQSKDAKRCQELFDENSITKISSVFAQTHVQNNQKLLTCSTINNYLQLSYSKCLNEIQLRNYENLLNCSQRSEDLKLEALKSIVLTVEKDTMLPEFMMKILIENMNEDDDKFDNFVILVLDISAEKDKDKQTCILAAKALYLASETHEIKDPVLFELQEHIESRIHDVSVYLTVAYVRGLATLSSSYGFIATSHVSYVPRIFVFEDLQLGEENFADKVNKKILYLLYNEAVNNPFEDDVFRIFNHILLLENEYQVEATPFVIFHGRDRLVSPGVSASGDILIMPPKKGGTGANKQRQHLFNSINAQQGQTAVADVGETMAISHS
;
A
#
# COMPACT_ATOMS: atom_id res chain seq x y z
N MET A 1 -21.27 42.29 -30.81
CA MET A 1 -20.59 43.16 -31.80
C MET A 1 -19.22 43.67 -31.33
N THR A 2 -18.96 43.76 -30.02
CA THR A 2 -17.68 44.18 -29.41
C THR A 2 -16.53 43.16 -29.53
N TYR A 3 -16.82 41.87 -29.67
CA TYR A 3 -15.81 40.80 -29.76
C TYR A 3 -15.06 40.73 -31.11
N THR A 4 -15.67 41.20 -32.21
CA THR A 4 -15.08 41.15 -33.55
C THR A 4 -14.05 42.25 -33.78
N LEU A 5 -14.18 43.39 -33.07
CA LEU A 5 -13.19 44.48 -33.11
C LEU A 5 -11.90 44.10 -32.35
N PHE A 6 -12.00 43.35 -31.26
CA PHE A 6 -10.84 42.95 -30.47
C PHE A 6 -9.97 41.92 -31.19
N LEU A 7 -10.59 40.95 -31.90
CA LEU A 7 -9.89 39.95 -32.72
C LEU A 7 -9.20 40.55 -33.96
N LYS A 8 -9.76 41.63 -34.53
CA LYS A 8 -9.10 42.38 -35.61
C LYS A 8 -7.90 43.19 -35.08
N ALA A 9 -7.94 43.65 -33.82
CA ALA A 9 -6.84 44.38 -33.21
C ALA A 9 -5.63 43.49 -32.88
N THR A 10 -5.83 42.20 -32.58
CA THR A 10 -4.73 41.24 -32.32
C THR A 10 -4.00 40.77 -33.58
N LEU A 11 -4.63 40.85 -34.76
CA LEU A 11 -4.01 40.53 -36.06
C LEU A 11 -3.36 41.73 -36.75
N PHE A 12 -3.63 42.94 -36.26
CA PHE A 12 -3.09 44.21 -36.79
C PHE A 12 -1.56 44.36 -36.70
N PRO A 13 -0.85 43.82 -35.69
CA PRO A 13 0.60 43.94 -35.59
C PRO A 13 1.36 43.25 -36.74
N LEU A 14 0.76 42.24 -37.39
CA LEU A 14 1.36 41.53 -38.53
C LEU A 14 1.36 42.37 -39.83
N HIS A 15 0.55 43.43 -39.93
CA HIS A 15 0.54 44.32 -41.10
C HIS A 15 1.51 45.52 -40.97
N ILE A 16 1.90 45.90 -39.75
CA ILE A 16 2.81 47.04 -39.53
C ILE A 16 4.24 46.72 -40.02
N LEU A 17 4.62 45.44 -40.07
CA LEU A 17 5.91 44.98 -40.60
C LEU A 17 6.09 45.17 -42.12
N GLN A 18 5.02 45.40 -42.90
CA GLN A 18 5.14 45.69 -44.34
C GLN A 18 5.34 47.18 -44.67
N LEU A 19 5.13 48.09 -43.70
CA LEU A 19 5.19 49.53 -43.92
C LEU A 19 6.51 50.19 -43.51
N TYR A 20 7.39 49.49 -42.80
CA TYR A 20 8.70 50.01 -42.40
C TYR A 20 9.77 49.70 -43.45
N LYS A 21 9.67 50.38 -44.60
CA LYS A 21 10.71 50.48 -45.64
C LYS A 21 11.03 51.97 -45.89
N GLY A 22 11.31 52.71 -44.81
CA GLY A 22 11.63 54.14 -44.87
C GLY A 22 12.47 54.52 -43.68
N GLY A 23 13.71 54.95 -43.97
CA GLY A 23 14.83 54.99 -43.04
C GLY A 23 14.63 55.76 -41.74
N ILE A 24 15.10 55.14 -40.66
CA ILE A 24 15.63 55.81 -39.48
C ILE A 24 16.83 54.97 -39.03
N ASP A 25 17.99 55.62 -38.93
CA ASP A 25 19.27 55.07 -38.49
C ASP A 25 19.30 54.94 -36.96
N VAL A 26 18.33 54.20 -36.42
CA VAL A 26 18.47 53.50 -35.14
C VAL A 26 19.02 52.14 -35.53
N SER A 27 20.04 51.63 -34.83
CA SER A 27 20.61 50.31 -35.16
C SER A 27 19.45 49.34 -35.44
N GLU A 28 19.37 48.78 -36.66
CA GLU A 28 18.21 47.95 -37.07
C GLU A 28 17.93 46.82 -36.05
N VAL A 29 18.98 46.45 -35.30
CA VAL A 29 18.99 45.55 -34.16
C VAL A 29 18.07 46.01 -33.02
N ASP A 30 18.17 47.27 -32.55
CA ASP A 30 17.36 47.79 -31.43
C ASP A 30 15.86 47.87 -31.76
N ILE A 31 15.51 48.29 -32.99
CA ILE A 31 14.11 48.36 -33.43
C ILE A 31 13.53 46.94 -33.56
N SER A 32 14.30 46.03 -34.16
CA SER A 32 13.88 44.63 -34.34
C SER A 32 13.67 43.92 -33.00
N GLU A 33 14.58 44.10 -32.04
CA GLU A 33 14.45 43.53 -30.69
C GLU A 33 13.23 44.08 -29.95
N ARG A 34 13.00 45.40 -30.02
CA ARG A 34 11.86 46.04 -29.36
C ARG A 34 10.52 45.62 -29.97
N LEU A 35 10.44 45.51 -31.30
CA LEU A 35 9.26 44.99 -32.00
C LEU A 35 8.99 43.52 -31.63
N THR A 36 10.04 42.70 -31.58
CA THR A 36 9.92 41.29 -31.19
C THR A 36 9.38 41.14 -29.77
N SER A 37 9.88 41.95 -28.84
CA SER A 37 9.39 41.99 -27.45
C SER A 37 7.92 42.43 -27.35
N GLN A 38 7.53 43.48 -28.08
CA GLN A 38 6.14 43.94 -28.12
C GLN A 38 5.19 42.89 -28.71
N LEU A 39 5.61 42.21 -29.79
CA LEU A 39 4.82 41.13 -30.39
C LEU A 39 4.62 39.98 -29.41
N LYS A 40 5.66 39.56 -28.69
CA LYS A 40 5.53 38.55 -27.62
C LYS A 40 4.52 38.96 -26.56
N ALA A 41 4.60 40.21 -26.08
CA ALA A 41 3.66 40.73 -25.08
C ALA A 41 2.21 40.75 -25.59
N ILE A 42 1.98 41.18 -26.84
CA ILE A 42 0.63 41.17 -27.45
C ILE A 42 0.08 39.75 -27.54
N ARG A 43 0.91 38.79 -27.92
CA ARG A 43 0.52 37.38 -28.03
C ARG A 43 0.13 36.78 -26.67
N ILE A 44 0.94 37.02 -25.65
CA ILE A 44 0.65 36.59 -24.27
C ILE A 44 -0.67 37.20 -23.78
N ASN A 45 -0.88 38.50 -24.01
CA ASN A 45 -2.12 39.17 -23.64
C ASN A 45 -3.32 38.58 -24.39
N ALA A 46 -3.19 38.32 -25.70
CA ALA A 46 -4.24 37.75 -26.50
C ALA A 46 -4.66 36.35 -26.02
N ILE A 47 -3.69 35.46 -25.76
CA ILE A 47 -4.00 34.10 -25.30
C ILE A 47 -4.53 34.09 -23.87
N SER A 48 -4.04 34.98 -23.00
CA SER A 48 -4.55 35.16 -21.64
C SER A 48 -6.02 35.63 -21.64
N VAL A 49 -6.38 36.56 -22.53
CA VAL A 49 -7.79 36.98 -22.70
C VAL A 49 -8.65 35.81 -23.17
N ILE A 50 -8.18 35.01 -24.13
CA ILE A 50 -8.91 33.81 -24.59
C ILE A 50 -9.12 32.84 -23.43
N TYR A 51 -8.08 32.57 -22.64
CA TYR A 51 -8.16 31.70 -21.47
C TYR A 51 -9.19 32.21 -20.44
N ASN A 52 -9.12 33.48 -20.06
CA ASN A 52 -10.05 34.08 -19.11
C ASN A 52 -11.50 34.07 -19.61
N CYS A 53 -11.72 34.32 -20.90
CA CYS A 53 -13.04 34.20 -21.50
C CYS A 53 -13.55 32.75 -21.52
N MET A 54 -12.66 31.77 -21.71
CA MET A 54 -13.03 30.36 -21.69
C MET A 54 -13.48 29.89 -20.31
N ILE A 55 -12.79 30.32 -19.24
CA ILE A 55 -13.19 30.01 -17.86
C ILE A 55 -14.64 30.43 -17.61
N GLN A 56 -15.05 31.59 -18.13
CA GLN A 56 -16.41 32.10 -17.97
C GLN A 56 -17.42 31.42 -18.90
N ASN A 57 -17.00 31.06 -20.11
CA ASN A 57 -17.87 30.42 -21.10
C ASN A 57 -17.07 29.51 -22.05
N LYS A 58 -17.11 28.20 -21.81
CA LYS A 58 -16.45 27.19 -22.67
C LYS A 58 -16.89 27.26 -24.14
N GLY A 59 -18.08 27.77 -24.44
CA GLY A 59 -18.62 27.91 -25.80
C GLY A 59 -17.85 28.86 -26.72
N ILE A 60 -16.89 29.64 -26.20
CA ILE A 60 -16.00 30.46 -27.04
C ILE A 60 -14.99 29.62 -27.83
N LEU A 61 -14.72 28.39 -27.40
CA LEU A 61 -13.76 27.48 -28.03
C LEU A 61 -14.46 26.67 -29.13
N THR A 62 -14.64 27.29 -30.28
CA THR A 62 -15.11 26.56 -31.48
C THR A 62 -14.02 25.63 -32.01
N ASP A 63 -14.44 24.61 -32.75
CA ASP A 63 -13.55 23.65 -33.40
C ASP A 63 -12.42 24.30 -34.21
N ALA A 64 -12.76 25.33 -35.00
CA ALA A 64 -11.78 26.08 -35.79
C ALA A 64 -10.77 26.84 -34.92
N ARG A 65 -11.20 27.38 -33.77
CA ARG A 65 -10.32 28.11 -32.83
C ARG A 65 -9.39 27.15 -32.11
N LEU A 66 -9.88 25.99 -31.70
CA LEU A 66 -9.08 24.94 -31.08
C LEU A 66 -7.98 24.44 -32.02
N ASN A 67 -8.33 24.13 -33.26
CA ASN A 67 -7.35 23.76 -34.30
C ASN A 67 -6.30 24.85 -34.53
N HIS A 68 -6.70 26.13 -34.45
CA HIS A 68 -5.76 27.23 -34.62
C HIS A 68 -4.83 27.37 -33.40
N ILE A 69 -5.36 27.29 -32.19
CA ILE A 69 -4.60 27.35 -30.93
C ILE A 69 -3.61 26.18 -30.84
N GLN A 70 -4.01 24.98 -31.24
CA GLN A 70 -3.15 23.79 -31.17
C GLN A 70 -1.89 23.92 -32.04
N ARG A 71 -1.93 24.64 -33.17
CA ARG A 71 -0.73 24.84 -34.02
C ARG A 71 0.42 25.54 -33.30
N TYR A 72 0.12 26.22 -32.20
CA TYR A 72 1.08 27.00 -31.44
C TYR A 72 1.72 26.23 -30.28
N THR A 73 1.37 24.95 -30.04
CA THR A 73 1.93 24.14 -28.93
C THR A 73 3.45 23.90 -29.01
N LYS A 74 4.01 24.09 -30.21
CA LYS A 74 5.43 23.84 -30.56
C LYS A 74 6.30 25.10 -30.54
N GLU A 75 5.76 26.24 -30.15
CA GLU A 75 6.57 27.45 -30.09
C GLU A 75 7.54 27.46 -28.91
N ASP A 76 8.60 28.27 -28.96
CA ASP A 76 9.60 28.29 -27.90
C ASP A 76 9.20 29.14 -26.68
N ASP A 77 8.15 29.95 -26.79
CA ASP A 77 7.70 30.83 -25.70
C ASP A 77 6.97 30.02 -24.60
N LYS A 78 7.68 29.76 -23.48
CA LYS A 78 7.19 28.98 -22.33
C LYS A 78 5.87 29.54 -21.76
N THR A 79 5.76 30.85 -21.59
CA THR A 79 4.58 31.48 -20.97
C THR A 79 3.37 31.37 -21.89
N PHE A 80 3.57 31.64 -23.17
CA PHE A 80 2.52 31.51 -24.18
C PHE A 80 2.03 30.05 -24.31
N ASN A 81 2.96 29.10 -24.33
CA ASN A 81 2.65 27.66 -24.34
C ASN A 81 1.87 27.19 -23.12
N ASN A 82 2.17 27.72 -21.94
CA ASN A 82 1.46 27.33 -20.72
C ASN A 82 -0.03 27.66 -20.83
N PHE A 83 -0.37 28.86 -21.32
CA PHE A 83 -1.77 29.21 -21.58
C PHE A 83 -2.41 28.31 -22.64
N ILE A 84 -1.68 27.97 -23.71
CA ILE A 84 -2.19 27.03 -24.72
C ILE A 84 -2.53 25.67 -24.10
N ILE A 85 -1.63 25.12 -23.29
CA ILE A 85 -1.85 23.83 -22.62
C ILE A 85 -3.05 23.92 -21.67
N GLU A 86 -3.17 24.99 -20.88
CA GLU A 86 -4.33 25.15 -19.98
C GLU A 86 -5.66 25.27 -20.75
N ILE A 87 -5.65 25.98 -21.87
CA ILE A 87 -6.81 26.06 -22.75
C ILE A 87 -7.19 24.67 -23.25
N LEU A 88 -6.24 23.92 -23.79
CA LEU A 88 -6.48 22.59 -24.36
C LEU A 88 -6.84 21.54 -23.29
N THR A 89 -6.33 21.68 -22.07
CA THR A 89 -6.69 20.84 -20.90
C THR A 89 -8.16 21.00 -20.53
N SER A 90 -8.71 22.19 -20.69
CA SER A 90 -10.09 22.52 -20.29
C SER A 90 -11.15 22.08 -21.32
N VAL A 91 -10.73 21.48 -22.44
CA VAL A 91 -11.60 21.08 -23.55
C VAL A 91 -12.05 19.63 -23.38
N GLU A 92 -13.36 19.45 -23.21
CA GLU A 92 -13.98 18.14 -23.07
C GLU A 92 -14.18 17.41 -24.42
N ASN A 93 -14.28 18.15 -25.53
CA ASN A 93 -14.69 17.61 -26.83
C ASN A 93 -13.53 16.98 -27.64
N ILE A 94 -13.61 15.66 -27.79
CA ILE A 94 -12.58 14.75 -28.33
C ILE A 94 -12.29 14.93 -29.83
N LYS A 95 -13.23 15.45 -30.62
CA LYS A 95 -13.14 15.35 -32.09
C LYS A 95 -12.16 16.33 -32.74
N THR A 96 -11.75 17.37 -32.03
CA THR A 96 -11.05 18.50 -32.65
C THR A 96 -9.59 18.66 -32.27
N VAL A 97 -9.18 18.22 -31.08
CA VAL A 97 -7.79 18.35 -30.65
C VAL A 97 -7.04 17.05 -30.91
N ASN A 98 -5.84 17.11 -31.50
CA ASN A 98 -4.96 15.95 -31.59
C ASN A 98 -4.33 15.66 -30.21
N TYR A 99 -5.07 14.98 -29.33
CA TYR A 99 -4.66 14.71 -27.95
C TYR A 99 -3.41 13.83 -27.86
N THR A 100 -3.19 12.92 -28.81
CA THR A 100 -2.04 12.01 -28.83
C THR A 100 -0.73 12.76 -29.02
N GLU A 101 -0.66 13.63 -30.03
CA GLU A 101 0.53 14.46 -30.26
C GLU A 101 0.79 15.40 -29.07
N LEU A 102 -0.25 16.04 -28.56
CA LEU A 102 -0.14 16.92 -27.40
C LEU A 102 0.31 16.16 -26.13
N PHE A 103 -0.17 14.93 -25.92
CA PHE A 103 0.25 14.09 -24.81
C PHE A 103 1.74 13.77 -24.88
N HIS A 104 2.23 13.33 -26.01
CA HIS A 104 3.66 13.03 -26.17
C HIS A 104 4.53 14.29 -26.02
N ASP A 105 4.07 15.44 -26.50
CA ASP A 105 4.77 16.71 -26.30
C ASP A 105 4.78 17.11 -24.81
N CYS A 106 3.69 16.91 -24.08
CA CYS A 106 3.64 17.11 -22.63
C CYS A 106 4.56 16.14 -21.87
N VAL A 107 4.60 14.87 -22.24
CA VAL A 107 5.50 13.86 -21.65
C VAL A 107 6.97 14.24 -21.86
N LYS A 108 7.35 14.74 -23.05
CA LYS A 108 8.70 15.24 -23.30
C LYS A 108 9.05 16.46 -22.44
N LYS A 109 8.07 17.35 -22.20
CA LYS A 109 8.27 18.54 -21.36
C LYS A 109 8.54 18.21 -19.89
N LEU A 110 8.25 17.00 -19.42
CA LEU A 110 8.55 16.58 -18.05
C LEU A 110 10.04 16.57 -17.72
N GLU A 111 10.93 16.54 -18.71
CA GLU A 111 12.39 16.60 -18.52
C GLU A 111 12.90 18.04 -18.27
N GLY A 112 12.04 19.05 -18.41
CA GLY A 112 12.41 20.46 -18.32
C GLY A 112 12.04 21.17 -17.01
N GLU A 113 12.19 22.50 -17.03
CA GLU A 113 11.73 23.38 -15.96
C GLU A 113 10.26 23.80 -16.17
N ASN A 114 9.50 23.98 -15.08
CA ASN A 114 8.10 24.40 -15.08
C ASN A 114 7.13 23.40 -15.75
N ILE A 115 7.09 22.19 -15.20
CA ILE A 115 6.32 21.05 -15.73
C ILE A 115 4.86 21.01 -15.29
N ILE A 116 4.40 21.97 -14.48
CA ILE A 116 3.08 21.92 -13.81
C ILE A 116 1.91 21.78 -14.80
N HIS A 117 1.94 22.53 -15.90
CA HIS A 117 0.88 22.50 -16.92
C HIS A 117 0.88 21.17 -17.68
N ALA A 118 2.06 20.60 -17.92
CA ALA A 118 2.20 19.28 -18.55
C ALA A 118 1.65 18.18 -17.64
N ILE A 119 2.01 18.18 -16.34
CA ILE A 119 1.47 17.21 -15.38
C ILE A 119 -0.05 17.33 -15.29
N LYS A 120 -0.60 18.55 -15.18
CA LYS A 120 -2.07 18.76 -15.16
C LYS A 120 -2.74 18.16 -16.38
N TYR A 121 -2.22 18.44 -17.58
CA TYR A 121 -2.79 17.90 -18.81
C TYR A 121 -2.76 16.37 -18.84
N ILE A 122 -1.61 15.76 -18.50
CA ILE A 122 -1.43 14.30 -18.43
C ILE A 122 -2.39 13.69 -17.39
N HIS A 123 -2.51 14.33 -16.23
CA HIS A 123 -3.42 13.92 -15.17
C HIS A 123 -4.88 13.88 -15.66
N GLU A 124 -5.36 14.93 -16.34
CA GLU A 124 -6.71 14.90 -16.90
C GLU A 124 -6.90 13.78 -17.93
N GLN A 125 -5.87 13.45 -18.73
CA GLN A 125 -5.96 12.32 -19.65
C GLN A 125 -6.05 10.97 -18.94
N SER A 126 -5.44 10.84 -17.76
CA SER A 126 -5.46 9.59 -16.98
C SER A 126 -6.84 9.25 -16.41
N LYS A 127 -7.75 10.23 -16.28
CA LYS A 127 -9.09 10.02 -15.72
C LYS A 127 -10.05 9.33 -16.70
N ASP A 128 -9.78 9.39 -17.99
CA ASP A 128 -10.59 8.77 -19.04
C ASP A 128 -10.01 7.39 -19.39
N ALA A 129 -10.79 6.34 -19.17
CA ALA A 129 -10.35 4.95 -19.38
C ALA A 129 -9.87 4.67 -20.81
N LYS A 130 -10.55 5.24 -21.82
CA LYS A 130 -10.20 5.02 -23.23
C LYS A 130 -8.89 5.73 -23.55
N ARG A 131 -8.75 7.01 -23.18
CA ARG A 131 -7.52 7.77 -23.42
C ARG A 131 -6.35 7.19 -22.63
N CYS A 132 -6.60 6.74 -21.40
CA CYS A 132 -5.57 6.13 -20.59
C CYS A 132 -4.99 4.89 -21.29
N GLN A 133 -5.85 4.02 -21.83
CA GLN A 133 -5.40 2.84 -22.59
C GLN A 133 -4.68 3.18 -23.89
N GLU A 134 -5.13 4.22 -24.61
CA GLU A 134 -4.55 4.64 -25.89
C GLU A 134 -3.22 5.40 -25.75
N LEU A 135 -3.06 6.22 -24.70
CA LEU A 135 -1.95 7.17 -24.58
C LEU A 135 -0.83 6.66 -23.66
N PHE A 136 -1.15 5.87 -22.64
CA PHE A 136 -0.17 5.46 -21.62
C PHE A 136 0.47 4.12 -22.01
N ASP A 137 1.72 4.22 -22.43
CA ASP A 137 2.62 3.09 -22.65
C ASP A 137 3.76 3.07 -21.62
N GLU A 138 4.56 2.00 -21.66
CA GLU A 138 5.66 1.79 -20.71
C GLU A 138 6.69 2.94 -20.74
N ASN A 139 6.98 3.48 -21.93
CA ASN A 139 7.90 4.60 -22.09
C ASN A 139 7.35 5.88 -21.44
N SER A 140 6.07 6.16 -21.66
CA SER A 140 5.39 7.33 -21.08
C SER A 140 5.34 7.23 -19.57
N ILE A 141 4.99 6.07 -19.00
CA ILE A 141 4.98 5.86 -17.55
C ILE A 141 6.39 5.99 -16.94
N THR A 142 7.42 5.50 -17.64
CA THR A 142 8.82 5.67 -17.20
C THR A 142 9.20 7.14 -17.12
N LYS A 143 8.83 7.94 -18.14
CA LYS A 143 9.07 9.39 -18.14
C LYS A 143 8.26 10.12 -17.06
N ILE A 144 6.99 9.76 -16.89
CA ILE A 144 6.11 10.35 -15.88
C ILE A 144 6.64 10.06 -14.47
N SER A 145 7.04 8.83 -14.17
CA SER A 145 7.61 8.48 -12.87
C SER A 145 8.98 9.10 -12.61
N SER A 146 9.76 9.44 -13.65
CA SER A 146 11.06 10.12 -13.48
C SER A 146 10.96 11.49 -12.80
N VAL A 147 9.76 12.11 -12.81
CA VAL A 147 9.44 13.35 -12.08
C VAL A 147 9.75 13.24 -10.59
N PHE A 148 9.68 12.04 -10.01
CA PHE A 148 9.96 11.84 -8.59
C PHE A 148 11.42 12.11 -8.21
N ALA A 149 12.36 11.83 -9.12
CA ALA A 149 13.79 12.05 -8.93
C ALA A 149 14.19 13.53 -9.09
N GLN A 150 13.31 14.38 -9.62
CA GLN A 150 13.59 15.78 -9.86
C GLN A 150 13.48 16.59 -8.56
N THR A 151 14.54 17.33 -8.22
CA THR A 151 14.64 18.10 -6.98
C THR A 151 13.92 19.44 -7.04
N HIS A 152 13.74 20.01 -8.23
CA HIS A 152 13.01 21.27 -8.45
C HIS A 152 11.49 21.11 -8.45
N VAL A 153 10.98 19.88 -8.47
CA VAL A 153 9.55 19.57 -8.52
C VAL A 153 8.97 19.56 -7.11
N GLN A 154 7.89 20.32 -6.91
CA GLN A 154 7.24 20.48 -5.61
C GLN A 154 6.40 19.25 -5.23
N ASN A 155 6.17 19.04 -3.93
CA ASN A 155 5.40 17.89 -3.42
C ASN A 155 3.99 17.80 -4.03
N ASN A 156 3.30 18.92 -4.24
CA ASN A 156 1.97 18.93 -4.88
C ASN A 156 2.01 18.42 -6.33
N GLN A 157 3.08 18.69 -7.07
CA GLN A 157 3.28 18.21 -8.43
C GLN A 157 3.60 16.71 -8.42
N LYS A 158 4.46 16.25 -7.49
CA LYS A 158 4.74 14.82 -7.29
C LYS A 158 3.47 14.06 -6.89
N LEU A 159 2.63 14.64 -6.04
CA LEU A 159 1.34 14.07 -5.63
C LEU A 159 0.40 13.90 -6.83
N LEU A 160 0.30 14.92 -7.67
CA LEU A 160 -0.49 14.86 -8.90
C LEU A 160 0.06 13.80 -9.87
N THR A 161 1.37 13.62 -9.94
CA THR A 161 2.03 12.54 -10.69
C THR A 161 1.69 11.16 -10.12
N CYS A 162 1.74 10.95 -8.80
CA CYS A 162 1.31 9.69 -8.17
C CYS A 162 -0.16 9.38 -8.48
N SER A 163 -1.04 10.37 -8.33
CA SER A 163 -2.46 10.22 -8.66
C SER A 163 -2.68 9.86 -10.14
N THR A 164 -1.89 10.44 -11.05
CA THR A 164 -1.91 10.11 -12.49
C THR A 164 -1.52 8.64 -12.73
N ILE A 165 -0.45 8.16 -12.09
CA ILE A 165 -0.01 6.76 -12.21
C ILE A 165 -1.05 5.83 -11.57
N ASN A 166 -1.66 6.22 -10.45
CA ASN A 166 -2.72 5.44 -9.80
C ASN A 166 -3.95 5.30 -10.70
N ASN A 167 -4.39 6.37 -11.36
CA ASN A 167 -5.48 6.28 -12.33
C ASN A 167 -5.13 5.32 -13.47
N TYR A 168 -3.90 5.41 -14.00
CA TYR A 168 -3.41 4.47 -15.00
C TYR A 168 -3.45 3.03 -14.49
N LEU A 169 -2.99 2.79 -13.26
CA LEU A 169 -3.00 1.46 -12.68
C LEU A 169 -4.44 0.98 -12.42
N GLN A 170 -5.35 1.79 -11.92
CA GLN A 170 -6.74 1.35 -11.72
C GLN A 170 -7.47 1.02 -13.02
N LEU A 171 -7.14 1.70 -14.12
CA LEU A 171 -7.86 1.56 -15.41
C LEU A 171 -7.23 0.56 -16.39
N SER A 172 -6.00 0.11 -16.15
CA SER A 172 -5.29 -0.82 -17.04
C SER A 172 -5.31 -2.26 -16.52
N TYR A 173 -6.19 -3.11 -17.04
CA TYR A 173 -6.43 -4.47 -16.53
C TYR A 173 -5.22 -5.43 -16.45
N SER A 174 -4.12 -5.17 -17.17
CA SER A 174 -2.97 -6.11 -17.23
C SER A 174 -1.60 -5.46 -17.15
N LYS A 175 -1.49 -4.13 -16.98
CA LYS A 175 -0.21 -3.42 -17.01
C LYS A 175 0.21 -2.98 -15.60
N CYS A 176 1.28 -3.56 -15.08
CA CYS A 176 1.92 -3.20 -13.81
C CYS A 176 3.07 -2.19 -14.02
N LEU A 177 3.63 -1.66 -12.92
CA LEU A 177 4.89 -0.93 -12.97
C LEU A 177 6.07 -1.90 -13.05
N ASN A 178 7.01 -1.64 -13.95
CA ASN A 178 8.26 -2.40 -14.04
C ASN A 178 9.27 -1.96 -12.97
N GLU A 179 10.39 -2.69 -12.86
CA GLU A 179 11.44 -2.41 -11.88
C GLU A 179 12.01 -0.98 -11.97
N ILE A 180 12.18 -0.43 -13.18
CA ILE A 180 12.70 0.94 -13.36
C ILE A 180 11.71 1.96 -12.79
N GLN A 181 10.43 1.79 -13.08
CA GLN A 181 9.35 2.65 -12.60
C GLN A 181 9.23 2.56 -11.08
N LEU A 182 9.35 1.36 -10.52
CA LEU A 182 9.35 1.11 -9.07
C LEU A 182 10.56 1.76 -8.37
N ARG A 183 11.76 1.72 -8.97
CA ARG A 183 12.94 2.45 -8.43
C ARG A 183 12.74 3.97 -8.40
N ASN A 184 11.91 4.54 -9.26
CA ASN A 184 11.59 5.96 -9.16
C ASN A 184 10.78 6.29 -7.89
N TYR A 185 10.00 5.34 -7.37
CA TYR A 185 9.30 5.48 -6.09
C TYR A 185 10.25 5.37 -4.90
N GLU A 186 11.37 4.65 -5.00
CA GLU A 186 12.41 4.61 -3.96
C GLU A 186 12.91 6.03 -3.64
N ASN A 187 13.24 6.81 -4.67
CA ASN A 187 13.68 8.20 -4.52
C ASN A 187 12.61 9.08 -3.86
N LEU A 188 11.33 8.81 -4.15
CA LEU A 188 10.20 9.55 -3.58
C LEU A 188 10.03 9.23 -2.09
N LEU A 189 10.05 7.95 -1.76
CA LEU A 189 9.80 7.44 -0.42
C LEU A 189 10.98 7.74 0.51
N ASN A 190 12.22 7.72 0.04
CA ASN A 190 13.39 8.04 0.86
C ASN A 190 13.63 9.56 1.02
N CYS A 191 12.77 10.42 0.47
CA CYS A 191 12.91 11.87 0.60
C CYS A 191 12.39 12.36 1.96
N SER A 192 13.26 13.00 2.76
CA SER A 192 12.95 13.46 4.12
C SER A 192 11.95 14.64 4.21
N GLN A 193 11.66 15.33 3.10
CA GLN A 193 10.79 16.50 3.06
C GLN A 193 9.42 16.23 2.40
N ARG A 194 9.00 14.97 2.28
CA ARG A 194 7.71 14.59 1.66
C ARG A 194 6.52 14.87 2.59
N SER A 195 5.35 15.14 2.02
CA SER A 195 4.09 15.20 2.77
C SER A 195 3.50 13.81 2.99
N GLU A 196 2.70 13.65 4.04
CA GLU A 196 2.01 12.37 4.32
C GLU A 196 1.09 11.94 3.17
N ASP A 197 0.32 12.88 2.59
CA ASP A 197 -0.53 12.60 1.42
C ASP A 197 0.28 12.03 0.24
N LEU A 198 1.51 12.52 0.04
CA LEU A 198 2.38 12.06 -1.03
C LEU A 198 2.92 10.66 -0.74
N LYS A 199 3.26 10.37 0.52
CA LYS A 199 3.66 9.03 0.97
C LYS A 199 2.51 8.05 0.74
N LEU A 200 1.30 8.39 1.17
CA LEU A 200 0.12 7.55 1.02
C LEU A 200 -0.19 7.25 -0.45
N GLU A 201 -0.20 8.27 -1.30
CA GLU A 201 -0.53 8.08 -2.72
C GLU A 201 0.56 7.29 -3.47
N ALA A 202 1.81 7.39 -3.00
CA ALA A 202 2.92 6.58 -3.49
C ALA A 202 2.79 5.11 -3.07
N LEU A 203 2.46 4.84 -1.80
CA LEU A 203 2.20 3.49 -1.31
C LEU A 203 1.03 2.86 -2.08
N LYS A 204 -0.02 3.62 -2.37
CA LYS A 204 -1.14 3.16 -3.20
C LYS A 204 -0.70 2.74 -4.60
N SER A 205 0.23 3.45 -5.25
CA SER A 205 0.79 3.04 -6.55
C SER A 205 1.49 1.69 -6.48
N ILE A 206 2.21 1.46 -5.38
CA ILE A 206 2.93 0.20 -5.15
C ILE A 206 1.92 -0.92 -4.96
N VAL A 207 0.91 -0.72 -4.11
CA VAL A 207 -0.18 -1.69 -3.87
C VAL A 207 -0.91 -2.05 -5.18
N LEU A 208 -1.28 -1.04 -5.99
CA LEU A 208 -1.90 -1.23 -7.31
C LEU A 208 -0.97 -1.90 -8.34
N THR A 209 0.34 -1.93 -8.09
CA THR A 209 1.29 -2.69 -8.92
C THR A 209 1.25 -4.16 -8.53
N VAL A 210 1.21 -4.47 -7.23
CA VAL A 210 1.02 -5.85 -6.70
C VAL A 210 -0.31 -6.46 -7.15
N GLU A 211 -1.30 -5.61 -7.43
CA GLU A 211 -2.58 -6.03 -8.01
C GLU A 211 -2.43 -6.91 -9.24
N LYS A 212 -1.53 -6.46 -10.10
CA LYS A 212 -1.43 -6.92 -11.48
C LYS A 212 -0.22 -7.78 -11.72
N ASP A 213 0.75 -7.71 -10.82
CA ASP A 213 1.93 -8.56 -10.84
C ASP A 213 1.91 -9.46 -9.61
N THR A 214 2.02 -10.77 -9.83
CA THR A 214 2.01 -11.76 -8.75
C THR A 214 3.18 -11.61 -7.79
N MET A 215 4.28 -10.96 -8.21
CA MET A 215 5.46 -10.74 -7.37
C MET A 215 5.96 -9.30 -7.40
N LEU A 216 6.03 -8.69 -6.21
CA LEU A 216 6.79 -7.46 -5.99
C LEU A 216 8.30 -7.80 -5.97
N PRO A 217 9.16 -7.01 -6.64
CA PRO A 217 10.59 -7.12 -6.46
C PRO A 217 10.99 -6.96 -4.98
N GLU A 218 11.95 -7.76 -4.52
CA GLU A 218 12.41 -7.80 -3.12
C GLU A 218 12.83 -6.41 -2.59
N PHE A 219 13.45 -5.58 -3.43
CA PHE A 219 13.86 -4.22 -3.05
C PHE A 219 12.65 -3.31 -2.74
N MET A 220 11.52 -3.49 -3.40
CA MET A 220 10.32 -2.71 -3.12
C MET A 220 9.63 -3.15 -1.84
N MET A 221 9.63 -4.45 -1.54
CA MET A 221 9.24 -4.92 -0.21
C MET A 221 10.15 -4.34 0.86
N LYS A 222 11.46 -4.34 0.62
CA LYS A 222 12.42 -3.70 1.51
C LYS A 222 12.16 -2.20 1.69
N ILE A 223 11.81 -1.45 0.64
CA ILE A 223 11.48 -0.01 0.73
C ILE A 223 10.18 0.21 1.50
N LEU A 224 9.15 -0.61 1.26
CA LEU A 224 7.90 -0.59 2.03
C LEU A 224 8.23 -0.77 3.51
N ILE A 225 9.01 -1.80 3.83
CA ILE A 225 9.49 -2.14 5.17
C ILE A 225 10.34 -1.02 5.80
N GLU A 226 11.34 -0.48 5.10
CA GLU A 226 12.24 0.55 5.60
C GLU A 226 11.51 1.88 5.83
N ASN A 227 10.53 2.22 4.98
CA ASN A 227 9.66 3.38 5.18
C ASN A 227 8.58 3.18 6.26
N MET A 228 8.45 1.94 6.75
CA MET A 228 7.65 1.57 7.92
C MET A 228 8.50 1.54 9.21
N ASN A 229 9.83 1.40 9.13
CA ASN A 229 10.76 1.22 10.26
C ASN A 229 11.22 2.51 10.97
N GLU A 230 10.85 3.70 10.49
CA GLU A 230 11.30 4.97 11.12
C GLU A 230 10.49 5.37 12.37
N ASP A 231 9.44 4.64 12.74
CA ASP A 231 8.75 4.73 14.04
C ASP A 231 7.93 3.46 14.25
N ASP A 232 7.97 2.95 15.47
CA ASP A 232 7.16 1.82 15.94
C ASP A 232 5.65 2.06 15.81
N ASP A 233 5.22 3.31 15.72
CA ASP A 233 3.83 3.74 15.47
C ASP A 233 3.47 3.71 13.97
N LYS A 234 4.46 3.68 13.06
CA LYS A 234 4.24 3.75 11.59
C LYS A 234 3.81 2.41 10.99
N PHE A 235 4.28 1.30 11.54
CA PHE A 235 3.78 -0.02 11.13
C PHE A 235 2.32 -0.19 11.58
N ASP A 236 2.00 0.18 12.82
CA ASP A 236 0.63 0.20 13.33
C ASP A 236 -0.28 1.07 12.43
N ASN A 237 0.15 2.28 12.07
CA ASN A 237 -0.57 3.14 11.11
C ASN A 237 -0.74 2.51 9.72
N PHE A 238 0.21 1.71 9.24
CA PHE A 238 0.07 0.97 7.99
C PHE A 238 -0.98 -0.13 8.09
N VAL A 239 -1.00 -0.85 9.22
CA VAL A 239 -2.07 -1.83 9.48
C VAL A 239 -3.42 -1.12 9.50
N ILE A 240 -3.58 -0.03 10.26
CA ILE A 240 -4.82 0.76 10.30
C ILE A 240 -5.22 1.24 8.90
N LEU A 241 -4.29 1.76 8.11
CA LEU A 241 -4.56 2.18 6.74
C LEU A 241 -5.07 1.03 5.87
N VAL A 242 -4.43 -0.14 5.96
CA VAL A 242 -4.87 -1.35 5.24
C VAL A 242 -6.27 -1.76 5.67
N LEU A 243 -6.58 -1.66 6.96
CA LEU A 243 -7.89 -1.97 7.53
C LEU A 243 -8.96 -1.00 7.05
N ASP A 244 -8.69 0.31 7.06
CA ASP A 244 -9.58 1.35 6.53
C ASP A 244 -9.92 1.09 5.05
N ILE A 245 -8.89 0.82 4.23
CA ILE A 245 -9.06 0.48 2.81
C ILE A 245 -9.88 -0.81 2.63
N SER A 246 -9.70 -1.79 3.53
CA SER A 246 -10.40 -3.07 3.48
C SER A 246 -11.84 -2.99 4.00
N ALA A 247 -12.17 -1.98 4.80
CA ALA A 247 -13.47 -1.78 5.44
C ALA A 247 -14.44 -0.89 4.65
N GLU A 248 -13.93 -0.01 3.79
CA GLU A 248 -14.75 0.91 2.99
C GLU A 248 -15.67 0.17 2.00
N LYS A 249 -16.98 0.36 2.14
CA LYS A 249 -18.00 -0.30 1.29
C LYS A 249 -17.99 0.12 -0.17
N ASP A 250 -17.44 1.30 -0.47
CA ASP A 250 -17.44 1.91 -1.80
C ASP A 250 -16.11 1.70 -2.55
N LYS A 251 -15.13 1.00 -1.96
CA LYS A 251 -13.87 0.66 -2.62
C LYS A 251 -14.04 -0.52 -3.55
N ASP A 252 -13.24 -0.53 -4.62
CA ASP A 252 -13.22 -1.67 -5.52
C ASP A 252 -12.65 -2.90 -4.81
N LYS A 253 -13.23 -4.07 -5.09
CA LYS A 253 -12.89 -5.36 -4.47
C LYS A 253 -11.38 -5.63 -4.53
N GLN A 254 -10.73 -5.26 -5.63
CA GLN A 254 -9.35 -5.62 -5.91
C GLN A 254 -8.37 -4.81 -5.05
N THR A 255 -8.63 -3.53 -4.86
CA THR A 255 -7.88 -2.67 -3.91
C THR A 255 -7.90 -3.25 -2.49
N CYS A 256 -9.05 -3.73 -2.01
CA CYS A 256 -9.14 -4.34 -0.68
C CYS A 256 -8.29 -5.60 -0.57
N ILE A 257 -8.32 -6.49 -1.57
CA ILE A 257 -7.54 -7.75 -1.60
C ILE A 257 -6.05 -7.48 -1.44
N LEU A 258 -5.56 -6.39 -2.04
CA LEU A 258 -4.14 -6.12 -2.10
C LEU A 258 -3.62 -5.38 -0.90
N ALA A 259 -4.43 -4.49 -0.33
CA ALA A 259 -4.15 -3.94 0.97
C ALA A 259 -3.94 -5.09 1.97
N ALA A 260 -4.88 -6.06 2.00
CA ALA A 260 -4.78 -7.23 2.85
C ALA A 260 -3.56 -8.12 2.51
N LYS A 261 -3.28 -8.35 1.23
CA LYS A 261 -2.09 -9.11 0.78
C LYS A 261 -0.78 -8.43 1.20
N ALA A 262 -0.71 -7.10 1.11
CA ALA A 262 0.46 -6.33 1.52
C ALA A 262 0.70 -6.46 3.03
N LEU A 263 -0.36 -6.40 3.84
CA LEU A 263 -0.28 -6.66 5.28
C LEU A 263 0.15 -8.10 5.58
N TYR A 264 -0.41 -9.08 4.88
CA TYR A 264 0.02 -10.48 4.98
C TYR A 264 1.52 -10.63 4.73
N LEU A 265 2.06 -10.01 3.68
CA LEU A 265 3.49 -10.04 3.38
C LEU A 265 4.32 -9.29 4.44
N ALA A 266 3.86 -8.11 4.88
CA ALA A 266 4.57 -7.33 5.88
C ALA A 266 4.65 -8.06 7.24
N SER A 267 3.59 -8.81 7.60
CA SER A 267 3.53 -9.65 8.81
C SER A 267 4.54 -10.81 8.82
N GLU A 268 5.18 -11.15 7.69
CA GLU A 268 6.26 -12.15 7.68
C GLU A 268 7.54 -11.65 8.34
N THR A 269 7.71 -10.34 8.39
CA THR A 269 8.97 -9.69 8.76
C THR A 269 8.81 -8.76 9.97
N HIS A 270 7.58 -8.45 10.38
CA HIS A 270 7.28 -7.48 11.44
C HIS A 270 6.33 -8.06 12.48
N GLU A 271 6.57 -7.68 13.74
CA GLU A 271 5.66 -7.96 14.84
C GLU A 271 4.45 -7.00 14.78
N ILE A 272 3.24 -7.55 14.84
CA ILE A 272 2.02 -6.77 14.97
C ILE A 272 1.73 -6.66 16.46
N LYS A 273 1.63 -5.43 16.97
CA LYS A 273 1.40 -5.17 18.40
C LYS A 273 -0.04 -5.49 18.81
N ASP A 274 -0.21 -5.81 20.10
CA ASP A 274 -1.50 -6.19 20.69
C ASP A 274 -2.65 -5.21 20.38
N PRO A 275 -2.50 -3.88 20.51
CA PRO A 275 -3.61 -2.95 20.18
C PRO A 275 -4.08 -3.05 18.73
N VAL A 276 -3.15 -3.32 17.81
CA VAL A 276 -3.43 -3.43 16.38
C VAL A 276 -4.03 -4.79 16.02
N LEU A 277 -3.72 -5.82 16.79
CA LEU A 277 -4.37 -7.12 16.65
C LEU A 277 -5.86 -7.05 16.96
N PHE A 278 -6.30 -6.20 17.89
CA PHE A 278 -7.73 -5.95 18.12
C PHE A 278 -8.41 -5.37 16.89
N GLU A 279 -7.83 -4.31 16.30
CA GLU A 279 -8.36 -3.71 15.08
C GLU A 279 -8.40 -4.74 13.95
N LEU A 280 -7.30 -5.48 13.74
CA LEU A 280 -7.23 -6.52 12.72
C LEU A 280 -8.30 -7.61 12.91
N GLN A 281 -8.56 -8.01 14.16
CA GLN A 281 -9.58 -9.01 14.51
C GLN A 281 -10.98 -8.60 14.02
N GLU A 282 -11.34 -7.31 14.14
CA GLU A 282 -12.66 -6.82 13.71
C GLU A 282 -12.89 -6.94 12.19
N HIS A 283 -11.80 -7.04 11.41
CA HIS A 283 -11.84 -7.08 9.94
C HIS A 283 -11.59 -8.46 9.33
N ILE A 284 -11.23 -9.47 10.14
CA ILE A 284 -10.98 -10.84 9.65
C ILE A 284 -12.18 -11.41 8.88
N GLU A 285 -13.40 -11.17 9.36
CA GLU A 285 -14.64 -11.64 8.71
C GLU A 285 -15.09 -10.73 7.55
N SER A 286 -14.13 -10.33 6.71
CA SER A 286 -14.41 -9.51 5.53
C SER A 286 -15.35 -10.22 4.56
N ARG A 287 -16.23 -9.44 3.92
CA ARG A 287 -17.14 -9.92 2.85
C ARG A 287 -16.39 -10.41 1.61
N ILE A 288 -15.14 -9.99 1.44
CA ILE A 288 -14.27 -10.42 0.36
C ILE A 288 -13.43 -11.57 0.89
N HIS A 289 -13.68 -12.79 0.38
CA HIS A 289 -13.01 -14.02 0.82
C HIS A 289 -11.48 -13.87 0.85
N ASP A 290 -10.88 -13.37 -0.23
CA ASP A 290 -9.43 -13.17 -0.35
C ASP A 290 -8.86 -12.20 0.71
N VAL A 291 -9.60 -11.14 1.04
CA VAL A 291 -9.24 -10.22 2.13
C VAL A 291 -9.27 -10.96 3.45
N SER A 292 -10.36 -11.69 3.73
CA SER A 292 -10.53 -12.46 4.96
C SER A 292 -9.35 -13.40 5.17
N VAL A 293 -8.98 -14.20 4.16
CA VAL A 293 -7.85 -15.13 4.23
C VAL A 293 -6.54 -14.42 4.55
N TYR A 294 -6.19 -13.33 3.85
CA TYR A 294 -4.95 -12.60 4.10
C TYR A 294 -4.90 -11.99 5.50
N LEU A 295 -6.00 -11.39 5.96
CA LEU A 295 -6.10 -10.82 7.31
C LEU A 295 -6.04 -11.90 8.39
N THR A 296 -6.69 -13.05 8.20
CA THR A 296 -6.59 -14.20 9.11
C THR A 296 -5.14 -14.64 9.27
N VAL A 297 -4.41 -14.79 8.16
CA VAL A 297 -3.02 -15.26 8.20
C VAL A 297 -2.09 -14.23 8.84
N ALA A 298 -2.29 -12.94 8.56
CA ALA A 298 -1.55 -11.86 9.22
C ALA A 298 -1.81 -11.84 10.73
N TYR A 299 -3.06 -11.98 11.14
CA TYR A 299 -3.48 -11.96 12.54
C TYR A 299 -2.89 -13.13 13.35
N VAL A 300 -3.01 -14.37 12.87
CA VAL A 300 -2.45 -15.53 13.58
C VAL A 300 -0.94 -15.53 13.62
N ARG A 301 -0.27 -14.91 12.62
CA ARG A 301 1.17 -14.67 12.67
C ARG A 301 1.52 -13.67 13.76
N GLY A 302 0.81 -12.53 13.83
CA GLY A 302 1.01 -11.55 14.89
C GLY A 302 0.83 -12.14 16.28
N LEU A 303 -0.24 -12.91 16.50
CA LEU A 303 -0.47 -13.64 17.76
C LEU A 303 0.65 -14.62 18.08
N ALA A 304 1.08 -15.45 17.11
CA ALA A 304 2.15 -16.41 17.35
C ALA A 304 3.49 -15.74 17.68
N THR A 305 3.79 -14.60 17.03
CA THR A 305 4.99 -13.80 17.32
C THR A 305 4.92 -13.24 18.74
N LEU A 306 3.81 -12.59 19.10
CA LEU A 306 3.60 -11.98 20.41
C LEU A 306 3.68 -13.00 21.55
N SER A 307 3.14 -14.21 21.33
CA SER A 307 3.21 -15.32 22.29
C SER A 307 4.66 -15.78 22.52
N SER A 308 5.47 -15.76 21.46
CA SER A 308 6.87 -16.21 21.52
C SER A 308 7.81 -15.16 22.14
N SER A 309 7.44 -13.87 22.11
CA SER A 309 8.25 -12.76 22.62
C SER A 309 8.08 -12.49 24.13
N TYR A 310 7.40 -13.39 24.86
CA TYR A 310 6.97 -13.24 26.26
C TYR A 310 5.93 -12.12 26.47
N GLY A 311 5.26 -11.68 25.41
CA GLY A 311 4.13 -10.77 25.50
C GLY A 311 2.93 -11.44 26.16
N PHE A 312 2.23 -10.72 27.03
CA PHE A 312 0.92 -11.16 27.50
C PHE A 312 -0.07 -10.99 26.35
N ILE A 313 -0.64 -12.09 25.85
CA ILE A 313 -1.73 -12.04 24.89
C ILE A 313 -3.04 -11.85 25.63
N ALA A 314 -3.83 -10.86 25.21
CA ALA A 314 -5.15 -10.64 25.75
C ALA A 314 -6.03 -11.89 25.60
N THR A 315 -6.73 -12.27 26.67
CA THR A 315 -7.60 -13.47 26.70
C THR A 315 -8.68 -13.45 25.60
N SER A 316 -9.10 -12.26 25.16
CA SER A 316 -10.01 -12.05 24.03
C SER A 316 -9.47 -12.60 22.70
N HIS A 317 -8.16 -12.53 22.47
CA HIS A 317 -7.56 -13.10 21.26
C HIS A 317 -7.55 -14.63 21.35
N VAL A 318 -7.19 -15.17 22.52
CA VAL A 318 -7.18 -16.62 22.78
C VAL A 318 -8.58 -17.23 22.63
N SER A 319 -9.62 -16.56 23.11
CA SER A 319 -11.00 -17.02 22.95
C SER A 319 -11.55 -16.87 21.52
N TYR A 320 -10.92 -16.04 20.69
CA TYR A 320 -11.29 -15.89 19.27
C TYR A 320 -10.67 -16.97 18.37
N VAL A 321 -9.52 -17.53 18.75
CA VAL A 321 -8.78 -18.57 17.99
C VAL A 321 -9.65 -19.73 17.48
N PRO A 322 -10.59 -20.32 18.26
CA PRO A 322 -11.44 -21.40 17.78
C PRO A 322 -12.32 -21.04 16.58
N ARG A 323 -12.63 -19.76 16.39
CA ARG A 323 -13.46 -19.28 15.27
C ARG A 323 -12.70 -19.22 13.95
N ILE A 324 -11.38 -19.06 14.03
CA ILE A 324 -10.51 -18.90 12.86
C ILE A 324 -9.63 -20.14 12.59
N PHE A 325 -9.77 -21.18 13.42
CA PHE A 325 -9.18 -22.47 13.13
C PHE A 325 -9.85 -23.08 11.90
N VAL A 326 -9.03 -23.53 10.93
CA VAL A 326 -9.54 -23.99 9.65
C VAL A 326 -9.77 -25.50 9.70
N PHE A 327 -11.04 -25.90 9.71
CA PHE A 327 -11.43 -27.33 9.70
C PHE A 327 -11.48 -27.93 8.29
N GLU A 328 -11.63 -27.08 7.27
CA GLU A 328 -11.68 -27.45 5.85
C GLU A 328 -10.52 -26.78 5.09
N ASP A 329 -10.59 -26.67 3.77
CA ASP A 329 -9.57 -25.97 2.99
C ASP A 329 -9.76 -24.44 3.04
N LEU A 330 -8.67 -23.71 3.26
CA LEU A 330 -8.64 -22.25 3.15
C LEU A 330 -7.93 -21.85 1.84
N GLN A 331 -8.60 -22.03 0.71
CA GLN A 331 -7.99 -21.83 -0.61
C GLN A 331 -8.04 -20.37 -1.07
N LEU A 332 -6.92 -19.91 -1.65
CA LEU A 332 -6.86 -18.78 -2.57
C LEU A 332 -6.13 -19.18 -3.85
N GLY A 333 -6.87 -19.20 -4.95
CA GLY A 333 -6.34 -19.72 -6.21
C GLY A 333 -5.93 -21.19 -6.06
N GLU A 334 -4.66 -21.48 -6.29
CA GLU A 334 -4.08 -22.83 -6.17
C GLU A 334 -3.46 -23.11 -4.79
N GLU A 335 -3.34 -22.09 -3.93
CA GLU A 335 -2.67 -22.21 -2.64
C GLU A 335 -3.67 -22.42 -1.50
N ASN A 336 -3.40 -23.42 -0.65
CA ASN A 336 -4.15 -23.67 0.58
C ASN A 336 -3.42 -23.05 1.79
N PHE A 337 -4.08 -22.12 2.46
CA PHE A 337 -3.54 -21.39 3.61
C PHE A 337 -3.86 -22.06 4.95
N ALA A 338 -4.67 -23.12 4.99
CA ALA A 338 -5.08 -23.81 6.22
C ALA A 338 -3.87 -24.18 7.09
N ASP A 339 -2.83 -24.70 6.44
CA ASP A 339 -1.60 -25.15 7.09
C ASP A 339 -0.83 -24.00 7.77
N LYS A 340 -0.79 -22.83 7.13
CA LYS A 340 -0.15 -21.63 7.68
C LYS A 340 -0.91 -21.10 8.89
N VAL A 341 -2.24 -21.22 8.89
CA VAL A 341 -3.11 -20.76 9.98
C VAL A 341 -3.06 -21.74 11.15
N ASN A 342 -3.38 -23.01 10.90
CA ASN A 342 -3.55 -24.03 11.94
C ASN A 342 -2.24 -24.27 12.71
N LYS A 343 -1.09 -24.35 12.02
CA LYS A 343 0.21 -24.51 12.71
C LYS A 343 0.53 -23.35 13.64
N LYS A 344 0.17 -22.11 13.26
CA LYS A 344 0.38 -20.92 14.09
C LYS A 344 -0.58 -20.88 15.27
N ILE A 345 -1.83 -21.28 15.07
CA ILE A 345 -2.81 -21.44 16.16
C ILE A 345 -2.34 -22.50 17.17
N LEU A 346 -1.93 -23.68 16.72
CA LEU A 346 -1.49 -24.74 17.63
C LEU A 346 -0.25 -24.33 18.42
N TYR A 347 0.68 -23.64 17.76
CA TYR A 347 1.86 -23.06 18.41
C TYR A 347 1.48 -22.01 19.47
N LEU A 348 0.57 -21.09 19.13
CA LEU A 348 0.03 -20.09 20.06
C LEU A 348 -0.61 -20.76 21.28
N LEU A 349 -1.52 -21.72 21.07
CA LEU A 349 -2.21 -22.40 22.16
C LEU A 349 -1.24 -23.16 23.06
N TYR A 350 -0.22 -23.81 22.49
CA TYR A 350 0.83 -24.48 23.27
C TYR A 350 1.58 -23.52 24.19
N ASN A 351 1.99 -22.36 23.67
CA ASN A 351 2.72 -21.38 24.47
C ASN A 351 1.84 -20.70 25.53
N GLU A 352 0.59 -20.39 25.19
CA GLU A 352 -0.32 -19.68 26.11
C GLU A 352 -0.94 -20.60 27.18
N ALA A 353 -0.82 -21.92 27.04
CA ALA A 353 -1.42 -22.87 27.98
C ALA A 353 -0.94 -22.75 29.42
N VAL A 354 0.24 -22.16 29.62
CA VAL A 354 0.82 -21.92 30.95
C VAL A 354 0.27 -20.62 31.56
N ASN A 355 -0.11 -19.66 30.72
CA ASN A 355 -0.41 -18.29 31.14
C ASN A 355 -1.90 -17.96 31.14
N ASN A 356 -2.69 -18.64 30.30
CA ASN A 356 -4.09 -18.32 30.06
C ASN A 356 -5.00 -19.54 30.30
N PRO A 357 -6.05 -19.44 31.13
CA PRO A 357 -7.05 -20.48 31.22
C PRO A 357 -7.87 -20.52 29.92
N PHE A 358 -8.03 -21.71 29.34
CA PHE A 358 -8.82 -21.86 28.12
C PHE A 358 -10.30 -22.13 28.42
N GLU A 359 -11.14 -21.57 27.56
CA GLU A 359 -12.56 -21.93 27.44
C GLU A 359 -12.73 -23.27 26.73
N ASP A 360 -13.89 -23.91 26.92
CA ASP A 360 -14.19 -25.22 26.36
C ASP A 360 -14.17 -25.26 24.82
N ASP A 361 -14.42 -24.12 24.17
CA ASP A 361 -14.42 -24.02 22.70
C ASP A 361 -13.03 -24.25 22.09
N VAL A 362 -11.94 -23.93 22.81
CA VAL A 362 -10.57 -24.26 22.38
C VAL A 362 -10.37 -25.77 22.31
N PHE A 363 -10.95 -26.52 23.24
CA PHE A 363 -10.83 -27.98 23.26
C PHE A 363 -11.58 -28.67 22.11
N ARG A 364 -12.51 -27.97 21.43
CA ARG A 364 -13.15 -28.49 20.22
C ARG A 364 -12.16 -28.69 19.07
N ILE A 365 -11.16 -27.81 18.96
CA ILE A 365 -10.07 -27.94 17.97
C ILE A 365 -9.36 -29.28 18.15
N PHE A 366 -8.97 -29.59 19.39
CA PHE A 366 -8.24 -30.81 19.71
C PHE A 366 -9.11 -32.06 19.58
N ASN A 367 -10.39 -32.01 19.99
CA ASN A 367 -11.33 -33.10 19.75
C ASN A 367 -11.42 -33.41 18.25
N HIS A 368 -11.51 -32.39 17.40
CA HIS A 368 -11.57 -32.57 15.96
C HIS A 368 -10.27 -33.20 15.40
N ILE A 369 -9.09 -32.67 15.78
CA ILE A 369 -7.79 -33.19 15.32
C ILE A 369 -7.58 -34.65 15.75
N LEU A 370 -7.93 -34.98 17.00
CA LEU A 370 -7.72 -36.32 17.56
C LEU A 370 -8.72 -37.35 17.01
N LEU A 371 -9.98 -36.96 16.81
CA LEU A 371 -11.02 -37.88 16.33
C LEU A 371 -10.91 -38.22 14.84
N LEU A 372 -10.35 -37.31 14.03
CA LEU A 372 -10.33 -37.45 12.57
C LEU A 372 -8.98 -37.90 12.00
N GLU A 373 -8.02 -38.30 12.83
CA GLU A 373 -6.66 -38.67 12.38
C GLU A 373 -6.03 -37.64 11.42
N ASN A 374 -6.16 -36.36 11.78
CA ASN A 374 -5.71 -35.24 10.96
C ASN A 374 -4.16 -35.09 11.03
N GLU A 375 -3.54 -34.52 9.98
CA GLU A 375 -2.11 -34.26 9.89
C GLU A 375 -1.52 -33.46 11.06
N TYR A 376 -2.33 -32.68 11.78
CA TYR A 376 -1.91 -31.90 12.95
C TYR A 376 -1.79 -32.67 14.26
N GLN A 377 -2.02 -33.99 14.28
CA GLN A 377 -1.97 -34.78 15.53
C GLN A 377 -0.63 -34.65 16.26
N VAL A 378 0.49 -34.58 15.52
CA VAL A 378 1.84 -34.48 16.12
C VAL A 378 2.01 -33.16 16.87
N GLU A 379 1.55 -32.05 16.28
CA GLU A 379 1.59 -30.72 16.86
C GLU A 379 0.60 -30.54 18.02
N ALA A 380 -0.56 -31.21 17.95
CA ALA A 380 -1.61 -31.13 18.97
C ALA A 380 -1.30 -31.97 20.23
N THR A 381 -0.58 -33.09 20.07
CA THR A 381 -0.34 -34.06 21.15
C THR A 381 0.32 -33.46 22.41
N PRO A 382 1.38 -32.63 22.33
CA PRO A 382 1.98 -32.03 23.51
C PRO A 382 0.99 -31.23 24.34
N PHE A 383 0.18 -30.38 23.70
CA PHE A 383 -0.84 -29.59 24.38
C PHE A 383 -1.83 -30.48 25.13
N VAL A 384 -2.34 -31.52 24.46
CA VAL A 384 -3.31 -32.45 25.02
C VAL A 384 -2.77 -33.19 26.25
N ILE A 385 -1.53 -33.67 26.19
CA ILE A 385 -0.88 -34.39 27.29
C ILE A 385 -0.74 -33.50 28.53
N PHE A 386 -0.33 -32.25 28.36
CA PHE A 386 0.00 -31.36 29.47
C PHE A 386 -1.21 -30.56 29.98
N HIS A 387 -2.21 -30.30 29.14
CA HIS A 387 -3.27 -29.32 29.46
C HIS A 387 -4.70 -29.80 29.17
N GLY A 388 -4.89 -30.90 28.43
CA GLY A 388 -6.22 -31.35 27.97
C GLY A 388 -6.78 -32.60 28.65
N ARG A 389 -6.01 -33.27 29.51
CA ARG A 389 -6.31 -34.63 29.98
C ARG A 389 -7.66 -34.79 30.69
N ASP A 390 -8.11 -33.75 31.40
CA ASP A 390 -9.37 -33.78 32.17
C ASP A 390 -10.57 -33.16 31.44
N ARG A 391 -10.34 -32.52 30.27
CA ARG A 391 -11.36 -31.75 29.54
C ARG A 391 -11.71 -32.31 28.16
N LEU A 392 -10.89 -33.21 27.63
CA LEU A 392 -11.18 -33.86 26.35
C LEU A 392 -12.12 -35.04 26.58
N VAL A 393 -13.21 -35.07 25.81
CA VAL A 393 -14.17 -36.16 25.88
C VAL A 393 -13.67 -37.27 24.95
N SER A 394 -13.45 -38.46 25.51
CA SER A 394 -13.65 -39.69 24.76
C SER A 394 -14.24 -40.77 25.65
N PRO A 395 -15.44 -41.30 25.34
CA PRO A 395 -15.79 -42.65 25.72
C PRO A 395 -14.91 -43.60 24.90
N GLY A 396 -13.80 -44.09 25.47
CA GLY A 396 -13.14 -45.30 24.98
C GLY A 396 -11.64 -45.25 24.68
N VAL A 397 -10.96 -44.09 24.68
CA VAL A 397 -9.50 -44.07 24.57
C VAL A 397 -8.90 -44.06 25.97
N SER A 398 -8.68 -45.25 26.53
CA SER A 398 -7.81 -45.39 27.68
C SER A 398 -6.41 -44.96 27.27
N ALA A 399 -6.01 -43.74 27.67
CA ALA A 399 -4.61 -43.39 27.76
C ALA A 399 -3.98 -44.30 28.84
N SER A 400 -3.55 -45.49 28.43
CA SER A 400 -2.67 -46.33 29.25
C SER A 400 -1.48 -45.46 29.64
N GLY A 401 -1.23 -45.37 30.95
CA GLY A 401 -0.23 -44.52 31.57
C GLY A 401 1.21 -44.94 31.30
N ASP A 402 1.56 -45.19 30.04
CA ASP A 402 2.94 -45.35 29.63
C ASP A 402 3.49 -43.95 29.32
N ILE A 403 4.26 -43.45 30.28
CA ILE A 403 5.19 -42.36 30.06
C ILE A 403 6.03 -42.76 28.85
N LEU A 404 5.78 -42.11 27.71
CA LEU A 404 6.56 -42.25 26.50
C LEU A 404 7.92 -41.58 26.77
N ILE A 405 8.83 -42.34 27.41
CA ILE A 405 10.23 -41.98 27.53
C ILE A 405 10.79 -42.03 26.11
N MET A 406 10.90 -40.87 25.46
CA MET A 406 11.62 -40.77 24.19
C MET A 406 13.07 -41.25 24.42
N PRO A 407 13.59 -42.21 23.63
CA PRO A 407 14.98 -42.57 23.71
C PRO A 407 15.82 -41.37 23.22
N PRO A 408 16.98 -41.08 23.84
CA PRO A 408 17.81 -39.97 23.42
C PRO A 408 18.29 -40.23 21.98
N LYS A 409 18.00 -39.28 21.07
CA LYS A 409 18.58 -39.26 19.73
C LYS A 409 20.11 -39.25 19.86
N LYS A 410 20.76 -40.28 19.31
CA LYS A 410 22.22 -40.28 19.10
C LYS A 410 22.56 -39.22 18.05
N GLY A 411 23.45 -38.30 18.41
CA GLY A 411 24.21 -37.47 17.48
C GLY A 411 23.92 -35.98 17.57
N GLY A 412 24.94 -35.18 17.90
CA GLY A 412 24.91 -33.72 17.85
C GLY A 412 25.40 -33.05 19.12
N THR A 413 26.72 -33.08 19.36
CA THR A 413 27.39 -32.33 20.43
C THR A 413 27.19 -30.82 20.25
N GLY A 414 26.61 -30.14 21.25
CA GLY A 414 26.77 -28.68 21.36
C GLY A 414 25.60 -27.82 21.84
N ALA A 415 24.59 -28.32 22.59
CA ALA A 415 23.60 -27.42 23.22
C ALA A 415 22.98 -27.94 24.54
N ASN A 416 23.52 -29.04 25.11
CA ASN A 416 22.80 -29.82 26.12
C ASN A 416 23.11 -29.49 27.59
N LYS A 417 23.90 -28.45 27.90
CA LYS A 417 24.23 -28.13 29.32
C LYS A 417 23.23 -27.21 30.02
N GLN A 418 22.48 -26.37 29.30
CA GLN A 418 21.47 -25.49 29.92
C GLN A 418 20.10 -26.16 30.11
N ARG A 419 19.66 -27.05 29.19
CA ARG A 419 18.40 -27.79 29.34
C ARG A 419 18.43 -28.85 30.44
N GLN A 420 19.60 -29.42 30.73
CA GLN A 420 19.76 -30.45 31.76
C GLN A 420 19.73 -29.86 33.19
N HIS A 421 20.10 -28.58 33.34
CA HIS A 421 20.01 -27.89 34.62
C HIS A 421 18.56 -27.54 35.01
N LEU A 422 17.74 -27.14 34.03
CA LEU A 422 16.32 -26.82 34.26
C LEU A 422 15.50 -28.06 34.64
N PHE A 423 15.81 -29.21 34.04
CA PHE A 423 15.14 -30.49 34.32
C PHE A 423 15.46 -31.03 35.74
N ASN A 424 16.67 -30.78 36.25
CA ASN A 424 17.07 -31.23 37.58
C ASN A 424 16.52 -30.33 38.71
N SER A 425 16.28 -29.04 38.45
CA SER A 425 15.68 -28.12 39.43
C SER A 425 14.20 -28.37 39.68
N ILE A 426 13.45 -28.83 38.68
CA ILE A 426 12.01 -29.10 38.79
C ILE A 426 11.74 -30.40 39.57
N ASN A 427 12.56 -31.44 39.36
CA ASN A 427 12.45 -32.70 40.11
C ASN A 427 12.89 -32.58 41.58
N ALA A 428 13.73 -31.60 41.93
CA ALA A 428 14.12 -31.37 43.32
C ALA A 428 13.01 -30.70 44.17
N GLN A 429 12.12 -29.91 43.56
CA GLN A 429 11.03 -29.24 44.26
C GLN A 429 9.81 -30.13 44.52
N GLN A 430 9.60 -31.18 43.70
CA GLN A 430 8.48 -32.13 43.90
C GLN A 430 8.81 -33.27 44.90
N GLY A 431 10.07 -33.40 45.33
CA GLY A 431 10.52 -34.48 46.23
C GLY A 431 10.50 -34.15 47.74
N GLN A 432 10.06 -32.96 48.16
CA GLN A 432 10.19 -32.52 49.57
C GLN A 432 8.88 -32.23 50.33
N THR A 433 7.72 -32.57 49.78
CA THR A 433 6.44 -32.42 50.51
C THR A 433 5.69 -33.74 50.64
N ALA A 434 6.23 -34.64 51.47
CA ALA A 434 5.44 -35.66 52.15
C ALA A 434 6.18 -36.19 53.38
N VAL A 435 5.42 -36.44 54.45
CA VAL A 435 5.79 -37.06 55.75
C VAL A 435 6.22 -36.10 56.88
N ALA A 436 5.26 -35.64 57.69
CA ALA A 436 5.12 -36.07 59.09
C ALA A 436 3.87 -35.44 59.74
N ASP A 437 3.22 -36.26 60.55
CA ASP A 437 1.87 -36.19 61.09
C ASP A 437 1.91 -35.92 62.61
N VAL A 438 0.76 -35.51 63.18
CA VAL A 438 0.33 -35.55 64.61
C VAL A 438 1.09 -34.76 65.69
N GLY A 439 0.35 -33.98 66.49
CA GLY A 439 0.59 -33.94 67.94
C GLY A 439 0.46 -32.60 68.68
N GLU A 440 -0.76 -32.31 69.15
CA GLU A 440 -1.09 -31.87 70.52
C GLU A 440 -0.61 -30.52 71.11
N THR A 441 -1.64 -29.67 71.31
CA THR A 441 -2.01 -28.89 72.52
C THR A 441 -1.24 -27.65 73.01
N MET A 442 -2.05 -26.58 73.07
CA MET A 442 -2.24 -25.61 74.16
C MET A 442 -1.31 -24.38 74.32
N ALA A 443 -1.99 -23.23 74.17
CA ALA A 443 -2.16 -22.18 75.18
C ALA A 443 -1.32 -20.89 75.12
N ILE A 444 -2.06 -19.80 74.82
CA ILE A 444 -2.16 -18.54 75.60
C ILE A 444 -1.20 -17.36 75.28
N SER A 445 -1.90 -16.22 75.07
CA SER A 445 -1.59 -14.82 75.39
C SER A 445 -0.81 -13.92 74.42
N HIS A 446 -1.55 -12.88 74.00
CA HIS A 446 -1.21 -11.45 73.97
C HIS A 446 0.24 -11.01 73.73
N SER A 447 0.46 -10.32 72.62
CA SER A 447 0.54 -8.84 72.58
C SER A 447 0.40 -8.35 71.14
#